data_AF-A0A522BIK3-F1
#
_entry.id   AF-A0A522BIK3-F1
#
_cell.length_a   1.000
_cell.length_b   1.000
_cell.length_c   1.000
_cell.angle_alpha   90.00
_cell.angle_beta   90.00
_cell.angle_gamma   90.00
#
_symmetry.space_group_name_H-M   'P 1'
#
loop_
_entity.id
_entity.type
_entity.pdbx_description
1 polymer ?
#
loop_
_entity_poly.entity_id
_entity_poly.type
_entity_poly.pdbx_seq_one_letter_code
_entity_poly.pdbx_strand_id
1 'polypeptide(L)'
;MLDIMRKAMLAGIGALTLSEQKARVIINDLVEQGRMSSEEGEKLAKELMEKADASRKEFEAKAGEYARELMAKVDFVKRSEYDELVCRVEDLERRLAPDEDEGTD
;
A
#
# COMPACT_ATOMS: atom_id res chain seq x y z
N MET A 1 24.41 -12.18 5.33
CA MET A 1 23.29 -11.82 4.44
C MET A 1 22.01 -11.52 5.20
N LEU A 2 21.48 -12.44 6.02
CA LEU A 2 20.28 -12.21 6.86
C LEU A 2 20.36 -10.95 7.74
N ASP A 3 21.53 -10.65 8.28
CA ASP A 3 21.73 -9.50 9.15
C ASP A 3 21.61 -8.15 8.41
N ILE A 4 22.00 -8.11 7.13
CA ILE A 4 21.84 -6.94 6.26
C ILE A 4 20.36 -6.72 5.92
N MET A 5 19.62 -7.80 5.61
CA MET A 5 18.17 -7.72 5.40
C MET A 5 17.43 -7.23 6.65
N ARG A 6 17.79 -7.74 7.83
CA ARG A 6 17.19 -7.30 9.10
C ARG A 6 17.43 -5.81 9.34
N LYS A 7 18.67 -5.35 9.11
CA LYS A 7 19.04 -3.93 9.23
C LYS A 7 18.32 -3.06 8.21
N ALA A 8 18.21 -3.50 6.95
CA ALA A 8 17.45 -2.80 5.92
C ALA A 8 15.96 -2.70 6.26
N MET A 9 15.37 -3.76 6.83
CA MET A 9 13.98 -3.76 7.26
C MET A 9 13.75 -2.83 8.46
N LEU A 10 14.62 -2.87 9.46
CA LEU A 10 14.57 -1.97 10.62
C LEU A 10 14.77 -0.51 10.20
N ALA A 11 15.71 -0.24 9.29
CA ALA A 11 15.92 1.09 8.72
C ALA A 11 14.73 1.53 7.88
N GLY A 12 14.11 0.64 7.12
CA GLY A 12 12.88 0.92 6.37
C GLY A 12 11.71 1.28 7.29
N ILE A 13 11.48 0.51 8.35
CA ILE A 13 10.45 0.82 9.36
C ILE A 13 10.79 2.13 10.10
N GLY A 14 12.07 2.34 10.43
CA GLY A 14 12.54 3.58 11.05
C GLY A 14 12.36 4.82 10.17
N ALA A 15 12.61 4.69 8.87
CA ALA A 15 12.42 5.76 7.89
C ALA A 15 10.93 6.05 7.65
N LEU A 16 10.08 5.02 7.62
CA LEU A 16 8.62 5.17 7.49
C LEU A 16 7.98 5.81 8.73
N THR A 17 8.55 5.57 9.92
CA THR A 17 8.07 6.17 11.18
C THR A 17 8.65 7.57 11.44
N LEU A 18 9.57 8.03 10.59
CA LEU A 18 10.11 9.38 10.68
C LEU A 18 9.07 10.37 10.14
N SER A 19 8.30 10.98 11.05
CA SER A 19 7.39 12.06 10.72
C SER A 19 8.14 13.39 10.62
N GLU A 20 7.53 14.39 9.96
CA GLU A 20 8.05 15.76 9.90
C GLU A 20 8.36 16.32 11.30
N GLN A 21 7.48 16.07 12.28
CA GLN A 21 7.70 16.46 13.68
C GLN A 21 8.96 15.82 14.26
N LYS A 22 9.16 14.51 14.09
CA LYS A 22 10.36 13.82 14.58
C LYS A 22 11.62 14.33 13.90
N ALA A 23 11.57 14.58 12.60
CA ALA A 23 12.69 15.15 11.86
C ALA A 23 13.08 16.53 12.40
N ARG A 24 12.09 17.41 12.63
CA ARG A 24 12.32 18.74 13.23
C ARG A 24 12.93 18.66 14.63
N VAL A 25 12.48 17.73 15.48
CA VAL A 25 13.06 17.52 16.82
C VAL A 25 14.54 17.14 16.72
N ILE A 26 14.89 16.19 15.86
CA ILE A 26 16.28 15.75 15.67
C ILE A 26 17.17 16.90 15.16
N ILE A 27 16.64 17.70 14.23
CA ILE A 27 17.36 18.88 13.70
C ILE A 27 17.58 19.92 14.80
N ASN A 28 16.55 20.20 15.62
CA ASN A 28 16.66 21.14 16.72
C ASN A 28 17.67 20.67 17.77
N ASP A 29 17.67 19.38 18.12
CA ASP A 29 18.67 18.80 19.04
C ASP A 29 20.10 19.01 18.52
N LEU A 30 20.31 18.89 17.21
CA LEU A 30 21.62 19.12 16.59
C LEU A 30 22.03 20.60 16.64
N VAL A 31 21.07 21.53 16.53
CA VAL A 31 21.32 22.98 16.72
C VAL A 31 21.69 23.26 18.17
N GLU A 32 20.93 22.74 19.13
CA GLU A 32 21.17 22.93 20.57
C GLU A 32 22.52 22.37 21.02
N GLN A 33 22.94 21.24 20.44
CA GLN A 33 24.27 20.66 20.67
C GLN A 33 25.41 21.44 20.00
N GLY A 34 25.11 22.53 19.29
CA GLY A 34 26.10 23.33 18.56
C GLY A 34 26.73 22.60 17.38
N ARG A 35 26.09 21.52 16.90
CA ARG A 35 26.58 20.71 15.77
C ARG A 35 26.17 21.26 14.41
N MET A 36 25.19 22.17 14.41
CA MET A 36 24.78 22.96 13.25
C MET A 36 24.27 24.32 13.70
N SER A 37 24.29 25.31 12.80
CA SER A 37 23.62 26.59 13.02
C SER A 37 22.10 26.47 12.83
N SER A 38 21.34 27.42 13.38
CA SER A 38 19.89 27.47 13.22
C SER A 38 19.47 27.60 11.76
N GLU A 39 20.23 28.38 10.97
CA GLU A 39 20.00 28.58 9.54
C GLU A 39 20.24 27.29 8.73
N GLU A 40 21.28 26.53 9.05
CA GLU A 40 21.53 25.22 8.43
C GLU A 40 20.45 24.20 8.77
N GLY A 41 19.97 24.19 10.02
CA GLY A 41 18.90 23.31 10.45
C GLY A 41 17.57 23.60 9.73
N GLU A 42 17.22 24.89 9.60
CA GLU A 42 16.00 25.30 8.90
C GLU A 42 16.04 24.96 7.42
N LYS A 43 17.20 25.15 6.77
CA LYS A 43 17.43 24.74 5.38
C LYS A 43 17.30 23.22 5.20
N LEU A 44 17.90 22.44 6.10
CA LEU A 44 17.82 20.98 6.07
C LEU A 44 16.39 20.47 6.25
N ALA A 45 15.62 21.07 7.16
CA ALA A 45 14.22 20.72 7.38
C ALA A 45 13.38 20.94 6.11
N LYS A 46 13.60 22.07 5.43
CA LYS A 46 12.91 22.39 4.18
C LYS A 46 13.27 21.43 3.06
N GLU A 47 14.56 21.15 2.86
CA GLU A 47 15.02 20.19 1.85
C GLU A 47 14.48 18.77 2.09
N LEU A 48 14.41 18.35 3.36
CA LEU A 48 13.83 17.06 3.74
C LEU A 48 12.34 16.98 3.40
N MET A 49 11.56 18.03 3.67
CA MET A 49 10.14 18.07 3.32
C MET A 49 9.93 18.04 1.81
N GLU A 50 10.67 18.86 1.05
CA GLU A 50 10.57 18.89 -0.41
C GLU A 50 10.92 17.53 -1.04
N LYS A 51 11.99 16.88 -0.56
CA LYS A 51 12.33 15.52 -1.00
C LYS A 51 11.29 14.48 -0.60
N ALA A 52 10.75 14.55 0.61
CA ALA A 52 9.73 13.62 1.07
C ALA A 52 8.48 13.70 0.19
N ASP A 53 8.02 14.91 -0.12
CA ASP A 53 6.85 15.13 -0.99
C ASP A 53 7.09 14.64 -2.42
N ALA A 54 8.26 14.93 -2.99
CA ALA A 54 8.63 14.43 -4.32
C ALA A 54 8.68 12.89 -4.34
N SER A 55 9.34 12.29 -3.34
CA SER A 55 9.48 10.83 -3.24
C SER A 55 8.15 10.14 -3.00
N ARG A 56 7.22 10.77 -2.27
CA ARG A 56 5.86 10.26 -2.05
C ARG A 56 5.04 10.26 -3.33
N LYS A 57 5.09 11.33 -4.12
CA LYS A 57 4.39 11.40 -5.42
C LYS A 57 4.91 10.35 -6.40
N GLU A 58 6.22 10.16 -6.49
CA GLU A 58 6.80 9.10 -7.33
C GLU A 58 6.40 7.71 -6.86
N PHE A 59 6.39 7.48 -5.54
CA PHE A 59 5.97 6.21 -4.97
C PHE A 59 4.49 5.92 -5.26
N GLU A 60 3.60 6.90 -5.07
CA GLU A 60 2.17 6.76 -5.38
C GLU A 60 1.93 6.45 -6.86
N ALA A 61 2.65 7.14 -7.76
CA ALA A 61 2.57 6.90 -9.20
C ALA A 61 3.00 5.47 -9.56
N LYS A 62 4.18 5.02 -9.07
CA LYS A 62 4.70 3.68 -9.32
C LYS A 62 3.83 2.61 -8.68
N ALA A 63 3.38 2.79 -7.45
CA ALA A 63 2.51 1.85 -6.75
C ALA A 63 1.17 1.68 -7.50
N GLY A 64 0.59 2.78 -8.00
CA GLY A 64 -0.62 2.75 -8.81
C GLY A 64 -0.43 2.09 -10.18
N GLU A 65 0.76 2.20 -10.78
CA GLU A 65 1.12 1.49 -12.01
C GLU A 65 1.29 -0.01 -11.76
N TYR A 66 2.05 -0.41 -10.73
CA TYR A 66 2.22 -1.80 -10.33
C TYR A 66 0.89 -2.46 -9.95
N ALA A 67 0.02 -1.76 -9.22
CA ALA A 67 -1.30 -2.28 -8.87
C ALA A 67 -2.15 -2.52 -10.13
N ARG A 68 -2.14 -1.59 -11.09
CA ARG A 68 -2.84 -1.76 -12.37
C ARG A 68 -2.25 -2.90 -13.19
N GLU A 69 -0.93 -3.03 -13.25
CA GLU A 69 -0.26 -4.11 -13.98
C GLU A 69 -0.54 -5.48 -13.34
N LEU A 70 -0.58 -5.57 -12.00
CA LEU A 70 -1.00 -6.78 -11.31
C LEU A 70 -2.47 -7.12 -11.58
N MET A 71 -3.37 -6.13 -11.55
CA MET A 71 -4.78 -6.34 -11.92
C MET A 71 -4.97 -6.75 -13.39
N ALA A 72 -4.07 -6.32 -14.28
CA ALA A 72 -4.11 -6.69 -15.69
C ALA A 72 -3.49 -8.08 -15.98
N LYS A 73 -2.52 -8.51 -15.15
CA LYS A 73 -1.83 -9.80 -15.32
C LYS A 73 -2.44 -10.94 -14.52
N VAL A 74 -3.20 -10.63 -13.48
CA VAL A 74 -3.93 -11.59 -12.67
C VAL A 74 -5.39 -11.47 -13.07
N ASP A 75 -6.03 -12.55 -13.56
CA ASP A 75 -7.48 -12.62 -13.76
C ASP A 75 -8.20 -12.51 -12.40
N PHE A 76 -8.24 -11.29 -11.87
CA PHE A 76 -8.81 -11.00 -10.57
C PHE A 76 -10.30 -10.71 -10.75
N VAL A 77 -11.11 -11.74 -10.55
CA VAL A 77 -12.58 -11.60 -10.54
C VAL A 77 -12.97 -10.84 -9.29
N LYS A 78 -13.70 -9.73 -9.44
CA LYS A 78 -14.23 -9.00 -8.28
C LYS A 78 -15.21 -9.91 -7.54
N ARG A 79 -15.29 -9.75 -6.21
CA ARG A 79 -16.24 -10.53 -5.40
C ARG A 79 -17.68 -10.42 -5.93
N SER A 80 -18.08 -9.24 -6.38
CA SER A 80 -19.39 -9.01 -6.99
C SER A 80 -19.62 -9.82 -8.27
N GLU A 81 -18.61 -9.95 -9.13
CA GLU A 81 -18.70 -10.72 -10.39
C GLU A 81 -18.76 -12.22 -10.10
N TYR A 82 -18.07 -12.66 -9.04
CA TYR A 82 -18.16 -14.04 -8.54
C TYR A 82 -19.56 -14.35 -7.98
N ASP A 83 -20.10 -13.48 -7.13
CA ASP A 83 -21.42 -13.69 -6.53
C ASP A 83 -22.53 -13.68 -7.62
N GLU A 84 -22.41 -12.83 -8.65
CA GLU A 84 -23.32 -12.84 -9.81
C GLU A 84 -23.23 -14.15 -10.60
N LEU A 85 -22.03 -14.69 -10.76
CA LEU A 85 -21.83 -15.99 -11.40
C LEU A 85 -22.46 -17.12 -10.57
N VAL A 86 -22.32 -17.09 -9.25
CA VAL A 86 -22.96 -18.07 -8.33
C VAL A 86 -24.48 -18.01 -8.46
N CYS A 87 -25.09 -16.82 -8.41
CA CYS A 87 -26.53 -16.67 -8.60
C CYS A 87 -27.01 -17.22 -9.95
N ARG A 88 -26.25 -16.97 -11.04
CA ARG A 88 -26.57 -17.50 -12.37
C ARG A 88 -26.46 -19.03 -12.43
N VAL A 89 -25.48 -19.61 -11.74
CA VAL A 89 -25.32 -21.06 -11.64
C VAL A 89 -26.50 -21.66 -10.87
N GLU A 90 -26.88 -21.10 -9.72
CA GLU A 90 -28.03 -21.57 -8.94
C GLU A 90 -29.36 -21.48 -9.71
N ASP A 91 -29.56 -20.42 -10.51
CA ASP A 91 -30.76 -20.29 -11.35
C ASP A 91 -30.80 -21.37 -12.45
N LEU A 92 -29.64 -21.63 -13.09
CA LEU A 92 -29.53 -22.68 -14.09
C LEU A 92 -29.74 -24.06 -13.48
N GLU A 93 -29.18 -24.33 -12.31
CA GLU A 93 -29.36 -25.59 -11.57
C GLU A 93 -30.83 -25.81 -11.20
N ARG A 94 -31.54 -24.78 -10.73
CA ARG A 94 -32.99 -24.87 -10.46
C ARG A 94 -33.81 -25.17 -11.72
N ARG A 95 -33.41 -24.63 -12.86
CA ARG A 95 -34.11 -24.84 -14.15
C ARG A 95 -33.79 -26.19 -14.80
N LEU A 96 -32.67 -26.80 -14.44
CA LEU A 96 -32.24 -28.11 -14.90
C LEU A 96 -32.59 -29.24 -13.93
N ALA A 97 -33.05 -28.90 -12.71
CA ALA A 97 -33.61 -29.87 -11.79
C ALA A 97 -34.78 -30.58 -12.50
N PRO A 98 -34.68 -31.90 -12.74
CA PRO A 98 -35.78 -32.63 -13.35
C PRO A 98 -36.99 -32.54 -12.42
N ASP A 99 -38.17 -32.34 -13.01
CA ASP A 99 -39.45 -32.48 -12.31
C ASP A 99 -39.57 -33.94 -11.83
N GLU A 100 -39.02 -34.26 -10.66
CA GLU A 100 -39.38 -35.45 -9.89
C GLU A 100 -40.74 -35.21 -9.23
N ASP A 101 -41.78 -34.98 -10.04
CA ASP A 101 -43.18 -34.93 -9.60
C ASP A 101 -44.12 -35.17 -10.78
N GLU A 102 -44.00 -36.33 -11.44
CA GLU A 102 -45.13 -36.94 -12.15
C GLU A 102 -44.95 -38.46 -12.24
N GLY A 103 -45.43 -39.13 -11.20
CA GLY A 103 -45.42 -40.59 -11.09
C GLY A 103 -46.25 -41.11 -9.90
N THR A 104 -47.35 -40.44 -9.57
CA THR A 104 -48.45 -41.05 -8.82
C THR A 104 -49.50 -41.50 -9.83
N ASP A 105 -49.41 -42.76 -10.27
CA ASP A 105 -50.51 -43.76 -10.32
C ASP A 105 -49.95 -45.12 -10.80
#